data_AF-A0A5S3P7V9-F1
#
_entry.id   AF-A0A5S3P7V9-F1
#
_cell.length_a   1.000
_cell.length_b   1.000
_cell.length_c   1.000
_cell.angle_alpha   90.00
_cell.angle_beta   90.00
_cell.angle_gamma   90.00
#
_symmetry.space_group_name_H-M   'P 1'
#
loop_
_entity.id
_entity.type
_entity.pdbx_description
1 polymer ?
#
loop_
_entity_poly.entity_id
_entity_poly.type
_entity_poly.pdbx_seq_one_letter_code
_entity_poly.pdbx_strand_id
1 'polypeptide(L)'
;MTRYFSKDALRTAFRNKFKRWVPVVEAEKGDVNTAMERFRSSTYMPINVDPKFSISRDSSVFTIGSCFARNVENSLTDSGVDVITTKFNFDAALLQSSLGAMKNVPNPRSLLNKYSTQAIHSELERVLGKTNPKDRGFLEVEEGKWVDPQLAAILQPLPFETLSDLRDTVEDLVGKVLDADIIFITLGLTETWFDTISGLFLNSSPPPRLMKSAGERFEFINSTYDQSFSAIDKSIEMIRSKSNKDVKFILTVSPVPMSTTWSSQDVVVANTYSKSLLRVVAQKLADTHDYIDYFPSFEMVTNSPRGLAWQDDELHVRPDMVKFVVSHFIAKYVV
;
A
#
# COMPACT_ATOMS: atom_id res chain seq x y z
N MET A 1 6.69 7.31 -22.36
CA MET A 1 5.47 7.55 -23.15
C MET A 1 5.37 6.42 -24.16
N THR A 2 4.37 5.57 -24.04
CA THR A 2 4.16 4.47 -24.99
C THR A 2 3.69 5.05 -26.32
N ARG A 3 4.50 4.91 -27.37
CA ARG A 3 4.20 5.41 -28.73
C ARG A 3 4.32 4.26 -29.70
N TYR A 4 3.25 4.01 -30.45
CA TYR A 4 3.21 3.03 -31.52
C TYR A 4 2.81 3.72 -32.83
N PHE A 5 3.34 3.25 -33.95
CA PHE A 5 2.73 3.56 -35.25
C PHE A 5 1.37 2.87 -35.37
N SER A 6 0.49 3.42 -36.21
CA SER A 6 -0.90 2.92 -36.35
C SER A 6 -0.97 1.42 -36.65
N LYS A 7 -0.06 0.89 -37.48
CA LYS A 7 0.04 -0.55 -37.78
C LYS A 7 0.32 -1.39 -36.54
N ASP A 8 1.21 -0.94 -35.67
CA ASP A 8 1.57 -1.67 -34.45
C ASP A 8 0.49 -1.51 -33.37
N ALA A 9 -0.15 -0.34 -33.29
CA ALA A 9 -1.33 -0.15 -32.44
C ALA A 9 -2.46 -1.13 -32.81
N LEU A 10 -2.74 -1.31 -34.10
CA LEU A 10 -3.70 -2.31 -34.57
C LEU A 10 -3.27 -3.72 -34.20
N ARG A 11 -1.99 -4.07 -34.39
CA ARG A 11 -1.46 -5.40 -34.03
C ARG A 11 -1.62 -5.71 -32.55
N THR A 12 -1.28 -4.75 -31.69
CA THR A 12 -1.45 -4.85 -30.23
C THR A 12 -2.93 -5.01 -29.89
N ALA A 13 -3.81 -4.17 -30.45
CA ALA A 13 -5.24 -4.26 -30.21
C ALA A 13 -5.82 -5.61 -30.67
N PHE A 14 -5.43 -6.14 -31.83
CA PHE A 14 -5.95 -7.42 -32.32
C PHE A 14 -5.48 -8.63 -31.52
N ARG A 15 -4.34 -8.56 -30.83
CA ARG A 15 -3.89 -9.59 -29.88
C ARG A 15 -4.58 -9.50 -28.52
N ASN A 16 -5.03 -8.31 -28.13
CA ASN A 16 -5.70 -8.10 -26.84
C ASN A 16 -7.19 -8.49 -26.91
N LYS A 17 -7.53 -9.67 -26.38
CA LYS A 17 -8.92 -10.14 -26.25
C LYS A 17 -9.77 -9.31 -25.27
N PHE A 18 -9.17 -8.48 -24.42
CA PHE A 18 -9.85 -7.64 -23.43
C PHE A 18 -9.96 -6.17 -23.86
N LYS A 19 -9.69 -5.83 -25.13
CA LYS A 19 -9.67 -4.44 -25.62
C LYS A 19 -11.03 -3.74 -25.64
N ARG A 20 -12.14 -4.47 -25.50
CA ARG A 20 -13.51 -3.98 -25.75
C ARG A 20 -14.23 -3.71 -24.44
N TRP A 21 -14.86 -2.53 -24.34
CA TRP A 21 -15.86 -2.28 -23.32
C TRP A 21 -17.19 -2.94 -23.69
N VAL A 22 -17.68 -2.65 -24.89
CA VAL A 22 -18.86 -3.27 -25.53
C VAL A 22 -18.46 -3.90 -26.87
N PRO A 23 -19.23 -4.89 -27.38
CA PRO A 23 -19.11 -5.36 -28.75
C PRO A 23 -19.27 -4.21 -29.74
N VAL A 24 -18.42 -4.15 -30.77
CA VAL A 24 -18.55 -3.14 -31.86
C VAL A 24 -18.83 -3.75 -33.22
N VAL A 25 -18.70 -5.07 -33.35
CA VAL A 25 -19.10 -5.83 -34.56
C VAL A 25 -19.95 -7.04 -34.16
N GLU A 26 -20.74 -7.55 -35.10
CA GLU A 26 -21.66 -8.66 -34.86
C GLU A 26 -20.95 -9.91 -34.29
N ALA A 27 -19.74 -10.21 -34.79
CA ALA A 27 -18.94 -11.34 -34.34
C ALA A 27 -18.45 -11.23 -32.88
N GLU A 28 -18.48 -10.03 -32.28
CA GLU A 28 -18.13 -9.81 -30.87
C GLU A 28 -19.36 -9.94 -29.95
N LYS A 29 -20.58 -10.13 -30.48
CA LYS A 29 -21.77 -10.34 -29.64
C LYS A 29 -21.61 -11.63 -28.82
N GLY A 30 -21.81 -11.51 -27.51
CA GLY A 30 -21.64 -12.63 -26.57
C GLY A 30 -20.18 -12.91 -26.18
N ASP A 31 -19.21 -12.08 -26.58
CA ASP A 31 -17.83 -12.23 -26.11
C ASP A 31 -17.72 -11.90 -24.62
N VAL A 32 -17.50 -12.96 -23.83
CA VAL A 32 -17.34 -12.93 -22.37
C VAL A 32 -16.12 -12.13 -21.91
N ASN A 33 -15.17 -11.81 -22.79
CA ASN A 33 -13.99 -11.01 -22.45
C ASN A 33 -14.26 -9.50 -22.46
N THR A 34 -15.36 -9.04 -23.05
CA THR A 34 -15.75 -7.62 -23.01
C THR A 34 -15.92 -7.14 -21.58
N ALA A 35 -15.64 -5.87 -21.31
CA ALA A 35 -15.85 -5.32 -19.96
C ALA A 35 -17.34 -5.41 -19.56
N MET A 36 -18.27 -5.11 -20.47
CA MET A 36 -19.70 -5.19 -20.24
C MET A 36 -20.14 -6.56 -19.73
N GLU A 37 -19.73 -7.66 -20.38
CA GLU A 37 -20.12 -9.00 -19.94
C GLU A 37 -19.46 -9.39 -18.61
N ARG A 38 -18.20 -8.97 -18.37
CA ARG A 38 -17.55 -9.16 -17.07
C ARG A 38 -18.21 -8.38 -15.93
N PHE A 39 -18.75 -7.19 -16.18
CA PHE A 39 -19.54 -6.46 -15.18
C PHE A 39 -20.90 -7.11 -14.91
N ARG A 40 -21.48 -7.77 -15.92
CA ARG A 40 -22.78 -8.45 -15.82
C ARG A 40 -22.71 -9.83 -15.16
N SER A 41 -21.53 -10.44 -15.04
CA SER A 41 -21.40 -11.81 -14.50
C SER A 41 -21.78 -11.94 -13.02
N SER A 42 -21.93 -10.83 -12.28
CA SER A 42 -22.18 -10.82 -10.83
C SER A 42 -21.14 -11.60 -10.02
N THR A 43 -19.93 -11.80 -10.56
CA THR A 43 -18.79 -12.42 -9.86
C THR A 43 -17.73 -11.37 -9.51
N TYR A 44 -16.66 -11.78 -8.82
CA TYR A 44 -15.45 -10.95 -8.71
C TYR A 44 -14.93 -10.57 -10.09
N MET A 45 -14.49 -9.32 -10.27
CA MET A 45 -14.02 -8.76 -11.53
C MET A 45 -12.65 -9.34 -11.90
N PRO A 46 -12.56 -10.23 -12.91
CA PRO A 46 -11.27 -10.72 -13.36
C PRO A 46 -10.62 -9.67 -14.27
N ILE A 47 -9.42 -9.24 -13.90
CA ILE A 47 -8.60 -8.34 -14.71
C ILE A 47 -7.42 -9.12 -15.24
N ASN A 48 -7.20 -9.08 -16.56
CA ASN A 48 -6.04 -9.73 -17.14
C ASN A 48 -4.77 -8.97 -16.78
N VAL A 49 -3.82 -9.68 -16.20
CA VAL A 49 -2.47 -9.20 -15.95
C VAL A 49 -1.50 -9.97 -16.85
N ASP A 50 -0.56 -9.22 -17.43
CA ASP A 50 0.56 -9.73 -18.23
C ASP A 50 1.86 -9.24 -17.54
N PRO A 51 2.42 -10.05 -16.61
CA PRO A 51 3.55 -9.63 -15.80
C PRO A 51 4.80 -9.30 -16.61
N LYS A 52 5.53 -8.27 -16.19
CA LYS A 52 6.84 -7.94 -16.78
C LYS A 52 7.94 -8.95 -16.43
N PHE A 53 7.78 -9.64 -15.31
CA PHE A 53 8.71 -10.61 -14.77
C PHE A 53 7.96 -11.70 -14.02
N SER A 54 8.58 -12.87 -13.91
CA SER A 54 8.11 -13.95 -13.06
C SER A 54 8.82 -13.92 -11.70
N ILE A 55 8.19 -14.57 -10.72
CA ILE A 55 8.65 -14.72 -9.34
C ILE A 55 8.84 -16.20 -9.09
N SER A 56 10.04 -16.60 -8.65
CA SER A 56 10.27 -17.98 -8.22
C SER A 56 9.54 -18.24 -6.91
N ARG A 57 9.08 -19.47 -6.69
CA ARG A 57 8.56 -19.89 -5.37
C ARG A 57 9.60 -19.75 -4.25
N ASP A 58 10.88 -19.80 -4.59
CA ASP A 58 11.98 -19.61 -3.64
C ASP A 58 12.33 -18.14 -3.40
N SER A 59 11.65 -17.20 -4.08
CA SER A 59 11.87 -15.77 -3.89
C SER A 59 11.37 -15.29 -2.54
N SER A 60 12.16 -14.42 -1.91
CA SER A 60 11.79 -13.68 -0.73
C SER A 60 11.03 -12.40 -1.09
N VAL A 61 9.94 -12.13 -0.36
CA VAL A 61 9.06 -10.97 -0.56
C VAL A 61 9.08 -10.08 0.68
N PHE A 62 9.24 -8.78 0.46
CA PHE A 62 8.98 -7.77 1.49
C PHE A 62 7.74 -6.95 1.11
N THR A 63 6.88 -6.63 2.08
CA THR A 63 5.71 -5.78 1.81
C THR A 63 5.69 -4.53 2.68
N ILE A 64 5.39 -3.38 2.07
CA ILE A 64 5.21 -2.10 2.74
C ILE A 64 3.99 -1.39 2.17
N GLY A 65 3.29 -0.62 3.01
CA GLY A 65 2.12 0.15 2.58
C GLY A 65 0.91 -0.03 3.48
N SER A 66 -0.28 0.17 2.91
CA SER A 66 -1.55 0.14 3.65
C SER A 66 -1.91 -1.22 4.25
N CYS A 67 -3.01 -1.28 5.02
CA CYS A 67 -3.59 -2.52 5.57
C CYS A 67 -3.76 -3.65 4.53
N PHE A 68 -4.02 -3.30 3.27
CA PHE A 68 -4.19 -4.30 2.21
C PHE A 68 -2.90 -5.10 1.97
N ALA A 69 -1.73 -4.54 2.26
CA ALA A 69 -0.46 -5.28 2.20
C ALA A 69 -0.47 -6.49 3.15
N ARG A 70 -1.03 -6.37 4.36
CA ARG A 70 -1.08 -7.49 5.34
C ARG A 70 -1.89 -8.68 4.85
N ASN A 71 -2.94 -8.39 4.09
CA ASN A 71 -3.79 -9.40 3.44
C ASN A 71 -3.03 -10.15 2.34
N VAL A 72 -2.21 -9.43 1.57
CA VAL A 72 -1.30 -10.00 0.56
C VAL A 72 -0.25 -10.90 1.22
N GLU A 73 0.35 -10.46 2.34
CA GLU A 73 1.33 -11.27 3.09
C GLU A 73 0.79 -12.63 3.50
N ASN A 74 -0.39 -12.66 4.14
CA ASN A 74 -0.99 -13.90 4.63
C ASN A 74 -1.18 -14.89 3.49
N SER A 75 -1.77 -14.43 2.39
CA SER A 75 -2.09 -15.29 1.25
C SER A 75 -0.83 -15.76 0.48
N LEU A 76 0.21 -14.93 0.39
CA LEU A 76 1.51 -15.33 -0.17
C LEU A 76 2.18 -16.40 0.71
N THR A 77 2.13 -16.21 2.02
CA THR A 77 2.67 -17.16 3.01
C THR A 77 1.94 -18.50 2.95
N ASP A 78 0.61 -18.49 2.90
CA ASP A 78 -0.23 -19.68 2.74
C ASP A 78 0.06 -20.45 1.43
N SER A 79 0.68 -19.76 0.46
CA SER A 79 1.07 -20.32 -0.84
C SER A 79 2.55 -20.72 -0.93
N GLY A 80 3.27 -20.66 0.20
CA GLY A 80 4.64 -21.15 0.35
C GLY A 80 5.74 -20.14 -0.03
N VAL A 81 5.40 -18.86 -0.23
CA VAL A 81 6.39 -17.81 -0.52
C VAL A 81 7.00 -17.28 0.79
N ASP A 82 8.31 -17.07 0.85
CA ASP A 82 8.97 -16.47 2.04
C ASP A 82 8.64 -14.98 2.12
N VAL A 83 7.75 -14.59 3.03
CA VAL A 83 7.39 -13.20 3.26
C VAL A 83 8.13 -12.67 4.49
N ILE A 84 9.17 -11.86 4.28
CA ILE A 84 10.10 -11.37 5.32
C ILE A 84 9.36 -10.69 6.47
N THR A 85 8.36 -9.87 6.16
CA THR A 85 7.57 -9.09 7.12
C THR A 85 6.68 -9.93 8.02
N THR A 86 6.45 -11.22 7.71
CA THR A 86 5.74 -12.14 8.61
C THR A 86 6.57 -12.56 9.81
N LYS A 87 7.90 -12.36 9.75
CA LYS A 87 8.84 -12.63 10.84
C LYS A 87 8.77 -11.55 11.94
N PHE A 88 7.97 -10.49 11.73
CA PHE A 88 7.72 -9.47 12.74
C PHE A 88 6.83 -10.00 13.86
N ASN A 89 7.30 -9.84 15.09
CA ASN A 89 6.56 -10.21 16.29
C ASN A 89 6.91 -9.24 17.43
N PHE A 90 5.92 -8.93 18.26
CA PHE A 90 6.10 -8.17 19.49
C PHE A 90 5.00 -8.55 20.48
N ASP A 91 5.10 -8.07 21.72
CA ASP A 91 4.09 -8.33 22.74
C ASP A 91 2.75 -7.67 22.37
N ALA A 92 1.77 -8.50 22.01
CA ALA A 92 0.42 -8.05 21.67
C ALA A 92 -0.30 -7.37 22.84
N ALA A 93 0.16 -7.52 24.09
CA ALA A 93 -0.36 -6.77 25.23
C ALA A 93 -0.09 -5.26 25.13
N LEU A 94 0.85 -4.83 24.28
CA LEU A 94 1.12 -3.42 24.01
C LEU A 94 0.06 -2.77 23.10
N LEU A 95 -0.76 -3.57 22.42
CA LEU A 95 -1.83 -3.07 21.57
C LEU A 95 -2.94 -2.43 22.39
N GLN A 96 -3.47 -1.32 21.90
CA GLN A 96 -4.67 -0.71 22.45
C GLN A 96 -5.87 -1.59 22.07
N SER A 97 -6.61 -2.08 23.07
CA SER A 97 -7.76 -2.98 22.90
C SER A 97 -8.93 -2.41 22.08
N SER A 98 -8.86 -1.12 21.74
CA SER A 98 -9.90 -0.41 21.00
C SER A 98 -9.25 0.70 20.17
N LEU A 99 -9.10 0.48 18.86
CA LEU A 99 -9.24 1.45 17.77
C LEU A 99 -8.69 0.85 16.47
N GLY A 100 -9.59 0.54 15.53
CA GLY A 100 -9.24 0.11 14.16
C GLY A 100 -9.86 -1.21 13.73
N ALA A 101 -10.20 -2.08 14.68
CA ALA A 101 -10.93 -3.31 14.43
C ALA A 101 -12.33 -3.19 15.04
N MET A 102 -13.31 -2.76 14.25
CA MET A 102 -14.67 -3.19 14.54
C MET A 102 -14.65 -4.73 14.50
N LYS A 103 -14.68 -5.37 15.68
CA LYS A 103 -14.82 -6.81 15.95
C LYS A 103 -13.71 -7.79 15.50
N ASN A 104 -12.57 -7.34 14.96
CA ASN A 104 -11.49 -8.26 14.56
C ASN A 104 -10.39 -8.41 15.62
N VAL A 105 -9.83 -9.62 15.70
CA VAL A 105 -8.59 -9.92 16.45
C VAL A 105 -7.51 -8.92 15.97
N PRO A 106 -6.83 -8.21 16.89
CA PRO A 106 -5.76 -7.30 16.50
C PRO A 106 -4.69 -8.07 15.73
N ASN A 107 -4.45 -7.69 14.47
CA ASN A 107 -3.29 -8.19 13.72
C ASN A 107 -2.08 -7.34 14.14
N PRO A 108 -1.11 -7.89 14.90
CA PRO A 108 0.02 -7.10 15.39
C PRO A 108 0.83 -6.47 14.24
N ARG A 109 0.91 -7.14 13.08
CA ARG A 109 1.60 -6.61 11.89
C ARG A 109 0.95 -5.35 11.33
N SER A 110 -0.30 -5.03 11.66
CA SER A 110 -0.91 -3.75 11.29
C SER A 110 -0.11 -2.55 11.81
N LEU A 111 0.73 -2.74 12.84
CA LEU A 111 1.66 -1.73 13.33
C LEU A 111 2.61 -1.21 12.23
N LEU A 112 2.97 -2.09 11.30
CA LEU A 112 3.90 -1.84 10.19
C LEU A 112 3.25 -1.07 9.04
N ASN A 113 1.93 -0.88 9.04
CA ASN A 113 1.25 -0.21 7.95
C ASN A 113 1.79 1.21 7.75
N LYS A 114 2.05 1.58 6.50
CA LYS A 114 2.43 2.93 6.07
C LYS A 114 1.42 3.44 5.05
N TYR A 115 0.62 4.43 5.41
CA TYR A 115 -0.56 4.80 4.63
C TYR A 115 -0.23 5.74 3.47
N SER A 116 0.60 6.75 3.70
CA SER A 116 0.96 7.73 2.67
C SER A 116 2.28 7.41 1.97
N THR A 117 2.47 7.94 0.76
CA THR A 117 3.75 7.86 0.03
C THR A 117 4.89 8.47 0.84
N GLN A 118 4.62 9.57 1.54
CA GLN A 118 5.58 10.23 2.41
C GLN A 118 5.93 9.38 3.63
N ALA A 119 4.94 8.74 4.29
CA ALA A 119 5.20 7.86 5.42
C ALA A 119 6.03 6.62 5.02
N ILE A 120 5.79 6.06 3.83
CA ILE A 120 6.63 4.99 3.25
C ILE A 120 8.07 5.49 3.08
N HIS A 121 8.24 6.65 2.45
CA HIS A 121 9.57 7.21 2.20
C HIS A 121 10.31 7.56 3.48
N SER A 122 9.67 8.24 4.45
CA SER A 122 10.28 8.60 5.72
C SER A 122 10.71 7.40 6.55
N GLU A 123 9.98 6.28 6.51
CA GLU A 123 10.41 5.05 7.19
C GLU A 123 11.68 4.47 6.56
N LEU A 124 11.70 4.38 5.22
CA LEU A 124 12.85 3.85 4.48
C LEU A 124 14.07 4.76 4.60
N GLU A 125 13.88 6.08 4.54
CA GLU A 125 14.94 7.06 4.74
C GLU A 125 15.50 6.98 6.16
N ARG A 126 14.64 6.86 7.18
CA ARG A 126 15.06 6.69 8.56
C ARG A 126 15.97 5.47 8.71
N VAL A 127 15.53 4.32 8.23
CA VAL A 127 16.23 3.04 8.42
C VAL A 127 17.45 2.93 7.53
N LEU A 128 17.30 3.13 6.22
CA LEU A 128 18.38 2.93 5.26
C LEU A 128 19.34 4.13 5.25
N GLY A 129 18.85 5.35 5.50
CA GLY A 129 19.65 6.56 5.63
C GLY A 129 20.26 6.74 7.03
N LYS A 130 19.85 5.92 8.01
CA LYS A 130 20.31 5.96 9.40
C LYS A 130 20.09 7.33 10.05
N THR A 131 18.92 7.92 9.83
CA THR A 131 18.58 9.20 10.46
C THR A 131 18.14 8.97 11.90
N ASN A 132 18.49 9.90 12.79
CA ASN A 132 18.11 9.85 14.20
C ASN A 132 17.40 11.14 14.59
N PRO A 133 16.07 11.20 14.43
CA PRO A 133 15.29 12.38 14.79
C PRO A 133 15.33 12.64 16.30
N LYS A 134 15.10 13.90 16.69
CA LYS A 134 15.00 14.28 18.11
C LYS A 134 13.95 13.42 18.82
N ASP A 135 14.28 12.93 20.00
CA ASP A 135 13.42 12.05 20.83
C ASP A 135 12.88 10.85 20.04
N ARG A 136 13.67 10.34 19.08
CA ARG A 136 13.30 9.29 18.11
C ARG A 136 12.05 9.60 17.27
N GLY A 137 11.61 10.86 17.23
CA GLY A 137 10.38 11.30 16.58
C GLY A 137 9.11 11.00 17.38
N PHE A 138 9.24 10.57 18.64
CA PHE A 138 8.10 10.22 19.49
C PHE A 138 7.37 11.46 19.99
N LEU A 139 6.08 11.30 20.29
CA LEU A 139 5.23 12.33 20.87
C LEU A 139 4.85 11.95 22.30
N GLU A 140 5.25 12.75 23.28
CA GLU A 140 4.75 12.61 24.65
C GLU A 140 3.28 13.04 24.70
N VAL A 141 2.40 12.13 25.12
CA VAL A 141 0.94 12.36 25.15
C VAL A 141 0.41 12.48 26.58
N GLU A 142 1.13 11.92 27.55
CA GLU A 142 0.94 12.01 28.99
C GLU A 142 2.32 11.96 29.64
N GLU A 143 2.46 12.40 30.89
CA GLU A 143 3.74 12.40 31.60
C GLU A 143 4.40 11.00 31.57
N GLY A 144 5.57 10.92 30.93
CA GLY A 144 6.33 9.68 30.77
C GLY A 144 5.75 8.66 29.78
N LYS A 145 4.66 9.00 29.07
CA LYS A 145 4.04 8.12 28.06
C LYS A 145 4.07 8.74 26.67
N TRP A 146 4.54 7.94 25.73
CA TRP A 146 4.90 8.33 24.39
C TRP A 146 4.12 7.50 23.37
N VAL A 147 3.90 8.10 22.21
CA VAL A 147 3.43 7.40 21.01
C VAL A 147 4.40 7.63 19.87
N ASP A 148 4.48 6.66 18.98
CA ASP A 148 5.25 6.76 17.76
C ASP A 148 4.33 7.09 16.57
N PRO A 149 4.35 8.33 16.05
CA PRO A 149 3.44 8.74 15.00
C PRO A 149 3.81 8.18 13.62
N GLN A 150 4.98 7.56 13.46
CA GLN A 150 5.38 6.85 12.24
C GLN A 150 4.88 5.39 12.23
N LEU A 151 4.42 4.84 13.35
CA LEU A 151 3.71 3.56 13.40
C LEU A 151 2.20 3.77 13.21
N ALA A 152 1.47 2.68 12.92
CA ALA A 152 0.01 2.74 12.93
C ALA A 152 -0.49 3.00 14.36
N ALA A 153 -1.51 3.86 14.52
CA ALA A 153 -2.09 4.23 15.80
C ALA A 153 -2.95 3.10 16.43
N ILE A 154 -2.29 1.99 16.76
CA ILE A 154 -2.89 0.79 17.39
C ILE A 154 -2.17 0.41 18.70
N LEU A 155 -1.12 1.14 19.08
CA LEU A 155 -0.44 0.98 20.36
C LEU A 155 -1.08 1.86 21.41
N GLN A 156 -1.13 1.38 22.64
CA GLN A 156 -1.35 2.28 23.78
C GLN A 156 -0.13 3.20 23.96
N PRO A 157 -0.26 4.36 24.62
CA PRO A 157 0.90 5.15 25.02
C PRO A 157 1.84 4.34 25.93
N LEU A 158 3.14 4.33 25.61
CA LEU A 158 4.15 3.49 26.27
C LEU A 158 5.25 4.33 26.93
N PRO A 159 5.96 3.80 27.94
CA PRO A 159 7.23 4.39 28.39
C PRO A 159 8.23 4.54 27.24
N PHE A 160 9.07 5.58 27.30
CA PHE A 160 10.02 5.91 26.23
C PHE A 160 10.93 4.74 25.84
N GLU A 161 11.47 4.01 26.83
CA GLU A 161 12.35 2.86 26.60
C GLU A 161 11.62 1.70 25.93
N THR A 162 10.42 1.36 26.40
CA THR A 162 9.60 0.28 25.79
C THR A 162 9.23 0.60 24.34
N LEU A 163 8.92 1.87 24.04
CA LEU A 163 8.64 2.30 22.68
C LEU A 163 9.90 2.31 21.81
N SER A 164 11.06 2.65 22.40
CA SER A 164 12.36 2.59 21.74
C SER A 164 12.73 1.17 21.31
N ASP A 165 12.59 0.18 22.21
CA ASP A 165 12.85 -1.23 21.92
C ASP A 165 11.96 -1.76 20.78
N LEU A 166 10.68 -1.38 20.80
CA LEU A 166 9.74 -1.74 19.74
C LEU A 166 10.13 -1.09 18.41
N ARG A 167 10.56 0.18 18.44
CA ARG A 167 11.03 0.89 17.26
C ARG A 167 12.31 0.24 16.71
N ASP A 168 13.26 -0.16 17.54
CA ASP A 168 14.46 -0.89 17.11
C ASP A 168 14.08 -2.20 16.39
N THR A 169 13.10 -2.94 16.94
CA THR A 169 12.57 -4.15 16.31
C THR A 169 11.96 -3.87 14.92
N VAL A 170 11.26 -2.73 14.77
CA VAL A 170 10.70 -2.31 13.47
C VAL A 170 11.81 -1.87 12.51
N GLU A 171 12.80 -1.09 12.96
CA GLU A 171 13.93 -0.64 12.14
C GLU A 171 14.75 -1.83 11.63
N ASP A 172 15.02 -2.82 12.48
CA ASP A 172 15.69 -4.07 12.11
C ASP A 172 14.92 -4.86 11.05
N LEU A 173 13.59 -4.95 11.19
CA LEU A 173 12.75 -5.60 10.19
C LEU A 173 12.77 -4.84 8.86
N VAL A 174 12.59 -3.52 8.89
CA VAL A 174 12.58 -2.68 7.69
C VAL A 174 13.93 -2.75 6.98
N GLY A 175 15.05 -2.86 7.71
CA GLY A 175 16.38 -3.05 7.14
C GLY A 175 16.49 -4.29 6.24
N LYS A 176 15.73 -5.35 6.55
CA LYS A 176 15.65 -6.59 5.74
C LYS A 176 14.95 -6.40 4.40
N VAL A 177 14.44 -5.21 4.09
CA VAL A 177 13.98 -4.87 2.73
C VAL A 177 15.09 -5.08 1.69
N LEU A 178 16.36 -4.92 2.09
CA LEU A 178 17.52 -5.13 1.20
C LEU A 178 17.75 -6.61 0.85
N ASP A 179 17.23 -7.53 1.67
CA ASP A 179 17.33 -8.97 1.47
C ASP A 179 16.24 -9.52 0.55
N ALA A 180 15.25 -8.72 0.17
CA ALA A 180 14.11 -9.16 -0.64
C ALA A 180 14.46 -9.30 -2.12
N ASP A 181 13.94 -10.34 -2.77
CA ASP A 181 13.98 -10.46 -4.24
C ASP A 181 12.88 -9.61 -4.88
N ILE A 182 11.72 -9.56 -4.21
CA ILE A 182 10.53 -8.82 -4.65
C ILE A 182 10.03 -7.91 -3.53
N ILE A 183 9.74 -6.66 -3.86
CA ILE A 183 9.17 -5.69 -2.92
C ILE A 183 7.78 -5.25 -3.40
N PHE A 184 6.78 -5.51 -2.57
CA PHE A 184 5.43 -5.03 -2.76
C PHE A 184 5.22 -3.70 -2.06
N ILE A 185 4.87 -2.66 -2.82
CA ILE A 185 4.53 -1.34 -2.29
C ILE A 185 3.05 -1.07 -2.56
N THR A 186 2.26 -1.03 -1.49
CA THR A 186 0.81 -0.78 -1.55
C THR A 186 0.50 0.68 -1.18
N LEU A 187 0.23 1.50 -2.19
CA LEU A 187 -0.03 2.94 -2.03
C LEU A 187 -1.42 3.17 -1.41
N GLY A 188 -1.48 3.82 -0.26
CA GLY A 188 -2.71 4.03 0.50
C GLY A 188 -3.37 5.37 0.22
N LEU A 189 -2.71 6.45 0.64
CA LEU A 189 -3.26 7.81 0.79
C LEU A 189 -2.29 8.88 0.28
N THR A 190 -2.82 10.04 -0.08
CA THR A 190 -2.07 11.27 -0.40
C THR A 190 -2.00 12.22 0.79
N GLU A 191 -3.00 12.15 1.67
CA GLU A 191 -3.09 12.90 2.91
C GLU A 191 -2.14 12.35 3.98
N THR A 192 -1.43 13.24 4.66
CA THR A 192 -0.46 12.93 5.71
C THR A 192 -0.28 14.16 6.61
N TRP A 193 0.42 13.99 7.72
CA TRP A 193 0.85 15.10 8.57
C TRP A 193 2.38 15.22 8.56
N PHE A 194 2.88 16.42 8.77
CA PHE A 194 4.31 16.70 8.96
C PHE A 194 4.53 17.34 10.33
N ASP A 195 5.50 16.84 11.08
CA ASP A 195 5.90 17.40 12.36
C ASP A 195 7.14 18.30 12.15
N THR A 196 6.93 19.61 12.27
CA THR A 196 7.97 20.63 12.02
C THR A 196 9.11 20.58 13.04
N ILE A 197 8.90 19.95 14.20
CA ILE A 197 9.94 19.81 15.23
C ILE A 197 10.85 18.62 14.95
N SER A 198 10.29 17.46 14.57
CA SER A 198 11.08 16.27 14.25
C SER A 198 11.56 16.23 12.79
N GLY A 199 10.92 17.01 11.90
CA GLY A 199 11.19 16.99 10.47
C GLY A 199 10.65 15.74 9.76
N LEU A 200 9.69 15.04 10.36
CA LEU A 200 9.19 13.75 9.87
C LEU A 200 7.76 13.87 9.34
N PHE A 201 7.48 13.13 8.27
CA PHE A 201 6.11 12.79 7.93
C PHE A 201 5.58 11.72 8.86
N LEU A 202 4.36 11.93 9.33
CA LEU A 202 3.65 11.06 10.24
C LEU A 202 2.81 10.07 9.46
N ASN A 203 2.75 8.84 9.94
CA ASN A 203 1.89 7.81 9.36
C ASN A 203 0.45 7.93 9.84
N SER A 204 0.24 8.33 11.09
CA SER A 204 -1.07 8.56 11.68
C SER A 204 -1.23 10.05 12.03
N SER A 205 -2.46 10.56 12.03
CA SER A 205 -2.71 11.91 12.54
C SER A 205 -2.26 12.02 13.99
N PRO A 206 -1.67 13.16 14.41
CA PRO A 206 -1.37 13.37 15.82
C PRO A 206 -2.64 13.26 16.68
N PRO A 207 -2.54 12.86 17.95
CA PRO A 207 -3.69 12.85 18.86
C PRO A 207 -4.38 14.22 18.92
N PRO A 208 -5.74 14.29 18.90
CA PRO A 208 -6.46 15.56 18.87
C PRO A 208 -6.13 16.52 20.02
N ARG A 209 -5.76 16.00 21.19
CA ARG A 209 -5.30 16.83 22.32
C ARG A 209 -3.99 17.54 21.99
N LEU A 210 -3.02 16.83 21.42
CA LEU A 210 -1.74 17.40 21.00
C LEU A 210 -1.92 18.40 19.85
N MET A 211 -2.75 18.11 18.86
CA MET A 211 -3.02 19.06 17.77
C MET A 211 -3.55 20.40 18.29
N LYS A 212 -4.39 20.40 19.34
CA LYS A 212 -4.94 21.62 19.93
C LYS A 212 -3.92 22.42 20.76
N SER A 213 -2.95 21.75 21.37
CA SER A 213 -1.98 22.39 22.27
C SER A 213 -0.61 22.68 21.64
N ALA A 214 -0.30 22.09 20.48
CA ALA A 214 1.04 22.13 19.89
C ALA A 214 1.31 23.31 18.94
N GLY A 215 0.40 24.29 18.84
CA GLY A 215 0.56 25.46 17.98
C GLY A 215 0.78 25.08 16.51
N GLU A 216 1.87 25.57 15.91
CA GLU A 216 2.25 25.34 14.51
C GLU A 216 3.11 24.09 14.29
N ARG A 217 3.14 23.15 15.25
CA ARG A 217 3.97 21.94 15.15
C ARG A 217 3.54 20.99 14.02
N PHE A 218 2.23 20.82 13.82
CA PHE A 218 1.71 19.78 12.93
C PHE A 218 1.05 20.40 11.71
N GLU A 219 1.59 20.09 10.53
CA GLU A 219 1.10 20.58 9.25
C GLU A 219 0.36 19.46 8.51
N PHE A 220 -0.87 19.73 8.10
CA PHE A 220 -1.59 18.83 7.20
C PHE A 220 -1.08 19.00 5.77
N ILE A 221 -0.80 17.88 5.10
CA ILE A 221 -0.32 17.85 3.73
C ILE A 221 -1.17 16.88 2.91
N ASN A 222 -1.73 17.36 1.81
CA ASN A 222 -2.26 16.52 0.75
C ASN A 222 -1.26 16.50 -0.40
N SER A 223 -0.51 15.41 -0.51
CA SER A 223 0.63 15.30 -1.43
C SER A 223 0.18 15.45 -2.89
N THR A 224 0.89 16.29 -3.63
CA THR A 224 0.72 16.41 -5.08
C THR A 224 1.24 15.18 -5.81
N TYR A 225 1.00 15.12 -7.12
CA TYR A 225 1.56 14.09 -7.98
C TYR A 225 3.09 14.06 -7.89
N ASP A 226 3.77 15.19 -8.05
CA ASP A 226 5.23 15.24 -8.05
C ASP A 226 5.83 14.84 -6.70
N GLN A 227 5.20 15.26 -5.59
CA GLN A 227 5.62 14.87 -4.24
C GLN A 227 5.45 13.37 -4.02
N SER A 228 4.33 12.79 -4.45
CA SER A 228 4.04 11.36 -4.31
C SER A 228 4.92 10.50 -5.21
N PHE A 229 5.14 10.94 -6.45
CA PHE A 229 6.05 10.29 -7.39
C PHE A 229 7.48 10.31 -6.84
N SER A 230 7.99 11.48 -6.48
CA SER A 230 9.36 11.64 -5.97
C SER A 230 9.61 10.81 -4.72
N ALA A 231 8.66 10.75 -3.78
CA ALA A 231 8.81 9.96 -2.56
C ALA A 231 8.98 8.45 -2.85
N ILE A 232 8.16 7.88 -3.73
CA ILE A 232 8.25 6.45 -4.06
C ILE A 232 9.46 6.17 -4.95
N ASP A 233 9.75 7.02 -5.93
CA ASP A 233 10.91 6.90 -6.82
C ASP A 233 12.22 6.87 -6.03
N LYS A 234 12.43 7.87 -5.15
CA LYS A 234 13.58 7.92 -4.24
C LYS A 234 13.66 6.72 -3.31
N SER A 235 12.52 6.22 -2.83
CA SER A 235 12.48 5.03 -1.97
C SER A 235 12.99 3.79 -2.72
N ILE A 236 12.54 3.61 -3.96
CA ILE A 236 12.98 2.52 -4.84
C ILE A 236 14.46 2.65 -5.18
N GLU A 237 14.93 3.85 -5.54
CA GLU A 237 16.35 4.13 -5.81
C GLU A 237 17.23 3.86 -4.58
N MET A 238 16.78 4.25 -3.39
CA MET A 238 17.50 4.03 -2.14
C MET A 238 17.66 2.54 -1.82
N ILE A 239 16.62 1.75 -2.05
CA ILE A 239 16.69 0.29 -1.89
C ILE A 239 17.63 -0.31 -2.94
N ARG A 240 17.45 0.03 -4.22
CA ARG A 240 18.25 -0.53 -5.33
C ARG A 240 19.73 -0.19 -5.22
N SER A 241 20.08 1.00 -4.74
CA SER A 241 21.48 1.42 -4.56
C SER A 241 22.18 0.70 -3.40
N LYS A 242 21.42 0.09 -2.48
CA LYS A 242 21.95 -0.57 -1.27
C LYS A 242 21.78 -2.10 -1.28
N SER A 243 20.85 -2.63 -2.08
CA SER A 243 20.66 -4.07 -2.24
C SER A 243 21.74 -4.65 -3.16
N ASN A 244 22.19 -5.85 -2.85
CA ASN A 244 23.09 -6.64 -3.69
C ASN A 244 22.33 -7.54 -4.69
N LYS A 245 21.00 -7.44 -4.75
CA LYS A 245 20.11 -8.23 -5.61
C LYS A 245 19.59 -7.43 -6.79
N ASP A 246 19.17 -8.13 -7.86
CA ASP A 246 18.35 -7.53 -8.92
C ASP A 246 16.87 -7.46 -8.48
N VAL A 247 16.62 -6.64 -7.47
CA VAL A 247 15.31 -6.51 -6.83
C VAL A 247 14.25 -6.00 -7.80
N LYS A 248 13.08 -6.65 -7.79
CA LYS A 248 11.89 -6.24 -8.54
C LYS A 248 10.83 -5.64 -7.63
N PHE A 249 10.01 -4.77 -8.17
CA PHE A 249 8.98 -4.06 -7.42
C PHE A 249 7.62 -4.29 -8.03
N ILE A 250 6.64 -4.53 -7.18
CA ILE A 250 5.24 -4.54 -7.56
C ILE A 250 4.54 -3.40 -6.84
N LEU A 251 4.06 -2.44 -7.61
CA LEU A 251 3.24 -1.36 -7.11
C LEU A 251 1.77 -1.73 -7.23
N THR A 252 1.02 -1.38 -6.20
CA THR A 252 -0.44 -1.42 -6.29
C THR A 252 -1.07 -0.29 -5.48
N VAL A 253 -2.33 0.01 -5.77
CA VAL A 253 -3.12 0.99 -5.02
C VAL A 253 -4.08 0.24 -4.11
N SER A 254 -4.12 0.65 -2.85
CA SER A 254 -5.03 0.10 -1.86
C SER A 254 -6.48 0.43 -2.21
N PRO A 255 -7.40 -0.54 -2.32
CA PRO A 255 -8.82 -0.26 -2.52
C PRO A 255 -9.46 0.36 -1.28
N VAL A 256 -8.94 0.06 -0.09
CA VAL A 256 -9.48 0.53 1.20
C VAL A 256 -9.64 2.06 1.20
N PRO A 257 -10.88 2.58 1.33
CA PRO A 257 -11.14 4.01 1.40
C PRO A 257 -10.47 4.66 2.61
N MET A 258 -10.19 5.97 2.53
CA MET A 258 -9.83 6.73 3.74
C MET A 258 -11.01 6.80 4.71
N SER A 259 -10.74 6.63 6.01
CA SER A 259 -11.76 6.77 7.06
C SER A 259 -12.06 8.24 7.39
N THR A 260 -11.09 9.12 7.17
CA THR A 260 -11.17 10.54 7.51
C THR A 260 -10.31 11.32 6.52
N THR A 261 -10.87 12.42 6.00
CA THR A 261 -10.10 13.46 5.32
C THR A 261 -9.91 14.63 6.29
N TRP A 262 -8.74 15.25 6.25
CA TRP A 262 -8.43 16.49 6.97
C TRP A 262 -8.54 17.73 6.07
N SER A 263 -8.94 17.53 4.81
CA SER A 263 -9.30 18.61 3.90
C SER A 263 -10.74 19.09 4.15
N SER A 264 -11.12 20.18 3.49
CA SER A 264 -12.51 20.66 3.48
C SER A 264 -13.43 19.91 2.50
N GLN A 265 -12.94 18.87 1.83
CA GLN A 265 -13.71 18.12 0.83
C GLN A 265 -14.59 17.04 1.48
N ASP A 266 -15.61 16.61 0.75
CA ASP A 266 -16.31 15.36 1.06
C ASP A 266 -15.33 14.18 1.00
N VAL A 267 -15.41 13.27 1.97
CA VAL A 267 -14.46 12.15 2.11
C VAL A 267 -14.44 11.23 0.89
N VAL A 268 -15.57 11.07 0.18
CA VAL A 268 -15.65 10.26 -1.04
C VAL A 268 -14.90 10.94 -2.18
N VAL A 269 -14.99 12.28 -2.29
CA VAL A 269 -14.27 13.08 -3.28
C VAL A 269 -12.77 13.07 -2.99
N ALA A 270 -12.37 13.31 -1.73
CA ALA A 270 -10.98 13.26 -1.29
C ALA A 270 -10.37 11.88 -1.53
N ASN A 271 -11.11 10.80 -1.21
CA ASN A 271 -10.68 9.43 -1.47
C ASN A 271 -10.50 9.18 -2.97
N THR A 272 -11.46 9.60 -3.80
CA THR A 272 -11.39 9.42 -5.25
C THR A 272 -10.17 10.13 -5.84
N TYR A 273 -9.91 11.38 -5.43
CA TYR A 273 -8.71 12.12 -5.81
C TYR A 273 -7.44 11.35 -5.41
N SER A 274 -7.37 10.92 -4.15
CA SER A 274 -6.21 10.23 -3.59
C SER A 274 -5.87 8.96 -4.37
N LYS A 275 -6.86 8.07 -4.59
CA LYS A 275 -6.65 6.82 -5.33
C LYS A 275 -6.29 7.06 -6.79
N SER A 276 -6.94 8.04 -7.44
CA SER A 276 -6.68 8.38 -8.84
C SER A 276 -5.25 8.89 -9.02
N LEU A 277 -4.79 9.79 -8.15
CA LEU A 277 -3.42 10.32 -8.18
C LEU A 277 -2.39 9.20 -7.97
N LEU A 278 -2.56 8.37 -6.94
CA LEU A 278 -1.64 7.26 -6.65
C LEU A 278 -1.62 6.22 -7.77
N ARG A 279 -2.74 6.02 -8.46
CA ARG A 279 -2.80 5.14 -9.63
C ARG A 279 -1.97 5.66 -10.79
N VAL A 280 -1.96 6.98 -11.02
CA VAL A 280 -1.10 7.63 -12.02
C VAL A 280 0.37 7.52 -11.62
N VAL A 281 0.72 7.73 -10.34
CA VAL A 281 2.08 7.54 -9.83
C VAL A 281 2.57 6.11 -10.10
N ALA A 282 1.78 5.11 -9.73
CA ALA A 282 2.13 3.71 -9.95
C ALA A 282 2.27 3.37 -11.44
N GLN A 283 1.38 3.90 -12.29
CA GLN A 283 1.51 3.73 -13.75
C GLN A 283 2.81 4.31 -14.28
N LYS A 284 3.13 5.55 -13.87
CA LYS A 284 4.31 6.25 -14.37
C LYS A 284 5.58 5.50 -14.01
N LEU A 285 5.70 5.03 -12.77
CA LEU A 285 6.86 4.26 -12.31
C LEU A 285 6.98 2.93 -13.06
N ALA A 286 5.86 2.20 -13.20
CA ALA A 286 5.84 0.99 -14.01
C ALA A 286 6.25 1.30 -15.47
N ASP A 287 5.67 2.29 -16.14
CA ASP A 287 6.02 2.62 -17.54
C ASP A 287 7.48 3.05 -17.73
N THR A 288 8.13 3.53 -16.67
CA THR A 288 9.50 4.07 -16.72
C THR A 288 10.56 2.99 -16.49
N HIS A 289 10.22 1.91 -15.76
CA HIS A 289 11.19 0.91 -15.32
C HIS A 289 10.71 -0.53 -15.57
N ASP A 290 11.54 -1.36 -16.19
CA ASP A 290 11.20 -2.76 -16.48
C ASP A 290 11.18 -3.65 -15.22
N TYR A 291 11.88 -3.23 -14.16
CA TYR A 291 11.88 -3.91 -12.86
C TYR A 291 10.72 -3.48 -11.94
N ILE A 292 9.83 -2.61 -12.42
CA ILE A 292 8.63 -2.20 -11.70
C ILE A 292 7.41 -2.61 -12.50
N ASP A 293 6.51 -3.36 -11.87
CA ASP A 293 5.21 -3.70 -12.45
C ASP A 293 4.05 -3.15 -11.62
N TYR A 294 2.90 -2.98 -12.26
CA TYR A 294 1.67 -2.56 -11.60
C TYR A 294 0.69 -3.73 -11.52
N PHE A 295 0.30 -4.11 -10.30
CA PHE A 295 -0.73 -5.11 -10.08
C PHE A 295 -2.10 -4.46 -9.79
N PRO A 296 -3.16 -4.73 -10.57
CA PRO A 296 -4.44 -4.00 -10.51
C PRO A 296 -5.39 -4.51 -9.41
N SER A 297 -4.93 -4.66 -8.17
CA SER A 297 -5.81 -5.05 -7.05
C SER A 297 -6.87 -3.99 -6.76
N PHE A 298 -6.54 -2.71 -6.95
CA PHE A 298 -7.46 -1.60 -6.81
C PHE A 298 -8.69 -1.79 -7.69
N GLU A 299 -8.46 -2.00 -8.98
CA GLU A 299 -9.51 -2.15 -9.97
C GLU A 299 -10.27 -3.47 -9.80
N MET A 300 -9.61 -4.58 -9.43
CA MET A 300 -10.29 -5.84 -9.15
C MET A 300 -11.31 -5.68 -8.02
N VAL A 301 -10.92 -5.04 -6.91
CA VAL A 301 -11.81 -4.83 -5.75
C VAL A 301 -12.90 -3.82 -6.06
N THR A 302 -12.55 -2.65 -6.58
CA THR A 302 -13.51 -1.55 -6.79
C THR A 302 -14.52 -1.80 -7.90
N ASN A 303 -14.18 -2.62 -8.90
CA ASN A 303 -15.10 -2.98 -9.99
C ASN A 303 -15.83 -4.31 -9.77
N SER A 304 -15.59 -4.99 -8.65
CA SER A 304 -16.41 -6.14 -8.24
C SER A 304 -17.73 -5.66 -7.63
N PRO A 305 -18.81 -6.47 -7.71
CA PRO A 305 -20.07 -6.14 -7.04
C PRO A 305 -19.84 -5.80 -5.58
N ARG A 306 -20.34 -4.63 -5.14
CA ARG A 306 -20.01 -4.04 -3.84
C ARG A 306 -20.26 -5.01 -2.67
N GLY A 307 -21.41 -5.69 -2.67
CA GLY A 307 -21.78 -6.66 -1.64
C GLY A 307 -20.89 -7.92 -1.57
N LEU A 308 -20.14 -8.22 -2.63
CA LEU A 308 -19.14 -9.30 -2.64
C LEU A 308 -17.75 -8.82 -2.20
N ALA A 309 -17.43 -7.55 -2.45
CA ALA A 309 -16.11 -6.99 -2.21
C ALA A 309 -15.93 -6.44 -0.79
N TRP A 310 -16.97 -5.85 -0.20
CA TRP A 310 -16.88 -5.08 1.05
C TRP A 310 -17.69 -5.71 2.18
N GLN A 311 -17.18 -5.56 3.41
CA GLN A 311 -17.92 -5.86 4.63
C GLN A 311 -19.01 -4.80 4.84
N ASP A 312 -19.87 -5.03 5.84
CA ASP A 312 -21.06 -4.21 6.09
C ASP A 312 -20.71 -2.76 6.49
N ASP A 313 -19.46 -2.50 6.90
CA ASP A 313 -18.96 -1.16 7.21
C ASP A 313 -18.50 -0.36 5.99
N GLU A 314 -18.56 -0.96 4.80
CA GLU A 314 -18.23 -0.33 3.53
C GLU A 314 -16.77 0.16 3.41
N LEU A 315 -15.91 -0.30 4.31
CA LEU A 315 -14.52 0.10 4.47
C LEU A 315 -13.56 -1.10 4.35
N HIS A 316 -13.89 -2.22 5.00
CA HIS A 316 -13.03 -3.41 4.97
C HIS A 316 -13.35 -4.32 3.80
N VAL A 317 -12.32 -4.78 3.09
CA VAL A 317 -12.46 -5.77 2.03
C VAL A 317 -12.80 -7.13 2.66
N ARG A 318 -13.72 -7.89 2.04
CA ARG A 318 -14.05 -9.25 2.50
C ARG A 318 -12.85 -10.20 2.32
N PRO A 319 -12.63 -11.15 3.24
CA PRO A 319 -11.55 -12.12 3.13
C PRO A 319 -11.57 -12.93 1.82
N ASP A 320 -12.75 -13.31 1.32
CA ASP A 320 -12.88 -14.04 0.06
C ASP A 320 -12.46 -13.19 -1.16
N MET A 321 -12.74 -11.88 -1.12
CA MET A 321 -12.29 -10.97 -2.17
C MET A 321 -10.77 -10.78 -2.14
N VAL A 322 -10.18 -10.68 -0.94
CA VAL A 322 -8.71 -10.71 -0.77
C VAL A 322 -8.12 -11.98 -1.37
N LYS A 323 -8.69 -13.14 -1.02
CA LYS A 323 -8.24 -14.45 -1.51
C LYS A 323 -8.30 -14.53 -3.04
N PHE A 324 -9.37 -14.02 -3.65
CA PHE A 324 -9.50 -13.94 -5.11
C PHE A 324 -8.36 -13.12 -5.72
N VAL A 325 -8.10 -11.92 -5.21
CA VAL A 325 -7.05 -11.03 -5.71
C VAL A 325 -5.67 -11.68 -5.60
N VAL A 326 -5.33 -12.26 -4.45
CA VAL A 326 -3.99 -12.86 -4.26
C VAL A 326 -3.85 -14.16 -5.05
N SER A 327 -4.90 -14.98 -5.15
CA SER A 327 -4.86 -16.17 -6.02
C SER A 327 -4.61 -15.78 -7.47
N HIS A 328 -5.21 -14.67 -7.93
CA HIS A 328 -4.94 -14.12 -9.26
C HIS A 328 -3.49 -13.64 -9.40
N PHE A 329 -2.95 -12.95 -8.39
CA PHE A 329 -1.55 -12.55 -8.38
C PHE A 329 -0.61 -13.76 -8.52
N ILE A 330 -0.78 -14.76 -7.66
CA ILE A 330 0.06 -15.96 -7.65
C ILE A 330 0.00 -16.68 -8.98
N ALA A 331 -1.20 -16.90 -9.53
CA ALA A 331 -1.39 -17.58 -10.80
C ALA A 331 -0.73 -16.85 -12.00
N LYS A 332 -0.46 -15.54 -11.87
CA LYS A 332 0.15 -14.73 -12.93
C LYS A 332 1.64 -14.57 -12.76
N TYR A 333 2.10 -14.26 -11.55
CA TYR A 333 3.49 -13.89 -11.31
C TYR A 333 4.35 -15.06 -10.84
N VAL A 334 3.79 -16.01 -10.09
CA VAL A 334 4.58 -17.07 -9.44
C VAL A 334 4.67 -18.28 -10.36
N VAL A 335 5.90 -18.69 -10.69
CA VAL A 335 6.20 -19.85 -11.55
C VAL A 335 6.87 -20.98 -10.79
#